data_AF-A0A4U9H9E6-F1
#
_entry.id   AF-A0A4U9H9E6-F1
#
_cell.length_a   1.000
_cell.length_b   1.000
_cell.length_c   1.000
_cell.angle_alpha   90.00
_cell.angle_beta   90.00
_cell.angle_gamma   90.00
#
_symmetry.space_group_name_H-M   'P 1'
#
loop_
_entity.id
_entity.type
_entity.pdbx_description
1 polymer ?
#
loop_
_entity_poly.entity_id
_entity_poly.type
_entity_poly.pdbx_seq_one_letter_code
_entity_poly.pdbx_strand_id
1 'polypeptide(L)' 'MAAFLSNRFEHVNYLLDHGADPNPVNKLGWVFASLVQDSIKDSRPETEYHQNCLRLRDKMIALGVKWPPEA' A
#
# COMPACT_ATOMS: atom_id res chain seq x y z
N MET A 1 -2.02 7.68 2.09
CA MET A 1 -0.64 7.47 2.59
C MET A 1 -0.53 7.53 4.12
N ALA A 2 -0.99 8.58 4.81
CA ALA A 2 -0.84 8.68 6.28
C ALA A 2 -1.36 7.46 7.07
N ALA A 3 -2.55 6.95 6.74
CA ALA A 3 -3.12 5.76 7.39
C ALA A 3 -2.20 4.52 7.31
N PHE A 4 -1.53 4.32 6.17
CA PHE A 4 -0.58 3.22 5.98
C PHE A 4 0.67 3.38 6.86
N LEU A 5 1.25 4.59 6.91
CA LEU A 5 2.40 4.89 7.75
C LEU A 5 2.11 4.72 9.25
N SER A 6 0.84 4.80 9.65
CA SER A 6 0.38 4.52 11.02
C SER A 6 -0.07 3.07 11.24
N ASN A 7 0.21 2.16 10.31
CA ASN A 7 -0.20 0.76 10.36
C ASN A 7 -1.73 0.57 10.53
N ARG A 8 -2.54 1.46 9.95
CA ARG A 8 -4.01 1.42 10.00
C ARG A 8 -4.59 0.88 8.70
N PHE A 9 -4.38 -0.41 8.43
CA PHE A 9 -4.84 -1.04 7.19
C PHE A 9 -6.35 -0.95 6.95
N GLU A 10 -7.16 -1.04 8.00
CA GLU A 10 -8.62 -0.85 7.89
C GLU A 10 -8.98 0.53 7.33
N HIS A 11 -8.30 1.59 7.78
CA HIS A 11 -8.51 2.92 7.24
C HIS A 11 -8.00 3.05 5.80
N VAL A 12 -6.88 2.39 5.45
CA VAL A 12 -6.41 2.35 4.07
C VAL A 12 -7.46 1.70 3.18
N ASN A 13 -7.97 0.54 3.58
CA ASN A 13 -8.98 -0.20 2.84
C ASN A 13 -10.26 0.61 2.66
N TYR A 14 -10.78 1.21 3.73
CA TYR A 14 -11.95 2.09 3.69
C TYR A 14 -11.76 3.23 2.70
N LEU A 15 -10.63 3.94 2.77
CA LEU A 15 -10.37 5.06 1.85
C LEU A 15 -10.36 4.60 0.38
N LEU A 16 -9.75 3.45 0.09
CA LEU A 16 -9.72 2.87 -1.25
C LEU A 16 -11.12 2.46 -1.73
N ASP A 17 -11.93 1.85 -0.87
CA ASP A 17 -13.32 1.48 -1.19
C ASP A 17 -14.20 2.71 -1.48
N HIS A 18 -13.83 3.86 -0.93
CA HIS A 18 -14.51 5.13 -1.13
C HIS A 18 -13.86 6.02 -2.21
N GLY A 19 -13.04 5.45 -3.09
CA GLY A 19 -12.53 6.13 -4.28
C GLY A 19 -11.32 7.03 -4.04
N ALA A 20 -10.62 6.87 -2.91
CA ALA A 20 -9.30 7.47 -2.76
C ALA A 20 -8.35 6.93 -3.85
N ASP A 21 -7.47 7.80 -4.34
CA ASP A 21 -6.42 7.41 -5.28
C ASP A 21 -5.64 6.21 -4.70
N PRO A 22 -5.58 5.07 -5.43
CA PRO A 22 -4.89 3.88 -4.97
C PRO A 22 -3.37 3.98 -5.07
N ASN A 23 -2.81 4.96 -5.77
CA ASN A 23 -1.37 5.16 -5.87
C ASN A 23 -0.95 6.64 -5.85
N PRO A 24 -1.23 7.37 -4.75
CA PRO A 24 -0.90 8.77 -4.66
C PRO A 24 0.62 8.97 -4.55
N VAL A 25 1.09 10.08 -5.13
CA VAL A 25 2.45 10.58 -4.95
C VAL A 25 2.42 11.75 -3.98
N ASN A 26 3.20 11.68 -2.89
CA ASN A 26 3.24 12.77 -1.92
C ASN A 26 4.12 13.95 -2.41
N LYS A 27 4.13 15.05 -1.65
CA LYS A 27 4.94 16.25 -1.99
C LYS A 27 6.46 16.01 -2.04
N LEU A 28 6.94 14.90 -1.48
CA LEU A 28 8.34 14.49 -1.49
C LEU A 28 8.66 13.53 -2.66
N GLY A 29 7.69 13.25 -3.53
CA GLY A 29 7.84 12.31 -4.65
C GLY A 29 7.71 10.84 -4.27
N TRP A 30 7.29 10.51 -3.03
CA TRP A 30 7.11 9.11 -2.65
C TRP A 30 5.86 8.55 -3.29
N VAL A 31 6.05 7.48 -4.06
CA VAL A 31 5.01 6.70 -4.70
C VAL A 31 4.48 5.68 -3.70
N PHE A 32 3.15 5.64 -3.50
CA PHE A 32 2.55 4.78 -2.50
C PHE A 32 2.82 3.28 -2.74
N ALA A 33 2.77 2.83 -3.98
CA ALA A 33 3.10 1.46 -4.35
C ALA A 33 4.53 1.06 -3.96
N SER A 34 5.51 1.96 -4.10
CA SER A 34 6.90 1.72 -3.69
C SER A 34 7.00 1.53 -2.18
N LEU A 35 6.31 2.36 -1.39
CA LEU A 35 6.28 2.20 0.08
C LEU A 35 5.67 0.85 0.51
N VAL A 36 4.59 0.42 -0.16
CA VAL A 36 3.97 -0.89 0.13
C VAL A 36 4.92 -2.01 -0.28
N GLN A 37 5.61 -1.89 -1.42
CA GLN A 37 6.58 -2.88 -1.88
C GLN A 37 7.74 -3.04 -0.88
N ASP A 38 8.31 -1.92 -0.43
CA ASP A 38 9.43 -1.94 0.51
C ASP A 38 8.99 -2.51 1.87
N SER A 39 7.78 -2.18 2.32
CA SER A 39 7.21 -2.79 3.54
C SER A 39 7.03 -4.31 3.43
N ILE A 40 6.70 -4.84 2.24
CA ILE A 40 6.64 -6.30 2.01
C ILE A 40 8.05 -6.91 2.06
N LYS A 41 9.05 -6.26 1.44
CA LYS A 41 10.45 -6.73 1.43
C LYS A 41 11.06 -6.75 2.83
N ASP A 42 10.78 -5.73 3.63
CA ASP A 42 11.43 -5.50 4.93
C ASP A 42 10.73 -6.22 6.09
N SER A 43 9.49 -6.68 5.90
CA SER A 43 8.72 -7.39 6.92
C SER A 43 8.87 -8.90 6.86
N ARG A 44 8.73 -9.56 8.02
CA ARG A 44 8.81 -11.02 8.09
C ARG A 44 7.49 -11.68 7.65
N PRO A 45 7.53 -12.72 6.78
CA PRO A 45 6.34 -13.33 6.20
C PRO A 45 5.28 -13.82 7.19
N GLU A 46 5.69 -14.29 8.37
CA GLU A 46 4.83 -14.81 9.41
C GLU A 46 4.03 -13.74 10.18
N THR A 47 4.34 -12.46 9.96
CA THR A 47 3.69 -11.36 10.68
C THR A 47 2.36 -10.96 10.04
N GLU A 48 1.40 -10.58 10.88
CA GLU A 48 0.13 -10.01 10.41
C GLU A 48 0.35 -8.77 9.54
N TYR A 49 1.35 -7.94 9.89
CA TYR A 49 1.75 -6.79 9.11
C TYR A 49 2.11 -7.15 7.67
N HIS A 50 2.98 -8.15 7.48
CA HIS A 50 3.36 -8.63 6.15
C HIS A 50 2.14 -9.12 5.36
N GLN A 51 1.28 -9.90 6.01
CA GLN A 51 0.05 -10.40 5.37
C GLN A 51 -0.89 -9.26 4.97
N ASN A 52 -1.01 -8.21 5.79
CA ASN A 52 -1.80 -7.02 5.46
C ASN A 52 -1.18 -6.21 4.31
N CYS A 53 0.15 -6.10 4.22
CA CYS A 53 0.82 -5.50 3.07
C CYS A 53 0.55 -6.30 1.78
N LEU A 54 0.56 -7.63 1.82
CA LEU A 54 0.23 -8.48 0.66
C LEU A 54 -1.22 -8.26 0.20
N ARG A 55 -2.18 -8.25 1.14
CA ARG A 55 -3.60 -7.97 0.82
C ARG A 55 -3.77 -6.57 0.23
N LEU A 56 -3.09 -5.57 0.78
CA LEU A 56 -3.12 -4.20 0.27
C LEU A 56 -2.56 -4.13 -1.15
N ARG A 57 -1.42 -4.79 -1.43
CA ARG A 57 -0.89 -4.90 -2.79
C ARG A 57 -1.92 -5.47 -3.75
N ASP A 58 -2.56 -6.58 -3.40
CA ASP A 58 -3.52 -7.25 -4.28
C ASP A 58 -4.73 -6.35 -4.56
N LYS A 59 -5.19 -5.61 -3.54
CA LYS A 59 -6.24 -4.58 -3.71
C LYS A 59 -5.79 -3.45 -4.63
N MET A 60 -4.57 -2.94 -4.47
CA MET A 60 -4.02 -1.89 -5.34
C MET A 60 -3.96 -2.36 -6.81
N ILE A 61 -3.51 -3.60 -7.06
CA ILE A 61 -3.49 -4.20 -8.40
C ILE A 61 -4.91 -4.31 -8.96
N ALA A 62 -5.89 -4.74 -8.16
CA ALA A 62 -7.29 -4.81 -8.57
C ALA A 62 -7.88 -3.43 -8.92
N LEU A 63 -7.37 -2.36 -8.31
CA LEU A 63 -7.73 -0.97 -8.61
C LEU A 63 -6.92 -0.36 -9.77
N GLY A 64 -6.13 -1.17 -10.49
CA GLY A 64 -5.39 -0.76 -11.69
C GLY A 64 -3.99 -0.19 -11.43
N VAL A 65 -3.48 -0.29 -10.19
CA VAL A 65 -2.10 0.12 -9.90
C VAL A 65 -1.14 -0.85 -10.54
N LYS A 66 -0.21 -0.34 -11.36
CA LYS A 66 0.87 -1.13 -11.93
C LYS A 66 1.76 -1.72 -10.82
N TRP A 67 2.06 -3.00 -10.93
CA TRP A 67 2.92 -3.71 -9.99
C TRP A 67 3.87 -4.68 -10.73
N PRO A 68 5.17 -4.74 -10.39
CA PRO A 68 5.86 -3.90 -9.39
C PRO A 68 5.88 -2.41 -9.81
N PRO A 69 5.94 -1.48 -8.86
CA PRO A 69 6.10 -0.06 -9.16
C PRO A 69 7.42 0.19 -9.91
N GLU A 70 7.39 1.14 -10.85
CA GLU A 70 8.58 1.62 -11.56
C GLU A 70 9.53 2.31 -10.56
N ALA A 71 10.84 2.14 -10.77
CA ALA A 71 11.90 2.67 -9.91
C ALA A 71 12.13 4.17 -10.10
#